data_AF-A0A2G6M0G8-F1
#
_entry.id   AF-A0A2G6M0G8-F1
#
_cell.length_a   1.000
_cell.length_b   1.000
_cell.length_c   1.000
_cell.angle_alpha   90.00
_cell.angle_beta   90.00
_cell.angle_gamma   90.00
#
_symmetry.space_group_name_H-M   'P 1'
#
loop_
_entity.id
_entity.type
_entity.pdbx_description
1 polymer ?
#
loop_
_entity_poly.entity_id
_entity_poly.type
_entity_poly.pdbx_seq_one_letter_code
_entity_poly.pdbx_strand_id
1 'polypeptide(L)'
;MTKLYYDVGEIGWSMYLAAHIRYLHENRRPAAVATAEAKRVFYRGTASEILPVPFEWKEKFGGFPSDGGHLYNPVTRRRIKDHQILSEPFRKAYPGYDVVTRYGTFPNERTFAPYNHSEEAEEFVRETFQQRKAILIFPRHRGSKFKGRNIPRRYWEIIADALCERFPENTVAAFGSRNGAYTDLSVSRENYMNLVGRNDAV
;
A
#
# COMPACT_ATOMS: atom_id res chain seq x y z
N MET A 1 -0.63 -14.11 -23.54
CA MET A 1 -0.24 -14.62 -22.21
C MET A 1 -0.75 -13.63 -21.17
N THR A 2 -1.45 -14.09 -20.14
CA THR A 2 -2.03 -13.20 -19.11
C THR A 2 -0.92 -12.67 -18.22
N LYS A 3 -0.97 -11.38 -17.90
CA LYS A 3 -0.01 -10.75 -16.98
C LYS A 3 -0.31 -11.18 -15.55
N LEU A 4 0.73 -11.60 -14.82
CA LEU A 4 0.65 -11.89 -13.39
C LEU A 4 1.45 -10.87 -12.60
N TYR A 5 0.74 -10.11 -11.79
CA TYR A 5 1.31 -9.25 -10.75
C TYR A 5 1.43 -10.02 -9.44
N TYR A 6 2.32 -9.60 -8.55
CA TYR A 6 2.45 -10.23 -7.23
C TYR A 6 2.55 -9.17 -6.13
N ASP A 7 1.78 -9.38 -5.06
CA ASP A 7 1.63 -8.50 -3.91
C ASP A 7 2.19 -9.18 -2.67
N VAL A 8 3.47 -8.92 -2.44
CA VAL A 8 4.21 -9.40 -1.28
C VAL A 8 4.74 -8.24 -0.42
N GLY A 9 4.29 -7.01 -0.70
CA GLY A 9 4.77 -5.80 -0.05
C GLY A 9 4.00 -5.44 1.22
N GLU A 10 4.33 -4.30 1.84
CA GLU A 10 3.47 -3.70 2.89
C GLU A 10 2.09 -3.24 2.35
N ILE A 11 1.16 -2.89 3.24
CA ILE A 11 -0.22 -2.54 2.87
C ILE A 11 -0.29 -1.33 1.92
N GLY A 12 0.59 -0.35 2.09
CA GLY A 12 0.65 0.81 1.19
C GLY A 12 0.89 0.40 -0.26
N TRP A 13 1.69 -0.64 -0.50
CA TRP A 13 1.94 -1.16 -1.85
C TRP A 13 0.79 -1.93 -2.43
N SER A 14 0.12 -2.72 -1.60
CA SER A 14 -1.09 -3.42 -1.98
C SER A 14 -2.15 -2.43 -2.48
N MET A 15 -2.25 -1.24 -1.86
CA MET A 15 -3.17 -0.19 -2.31
C MET A 15 -2.79 0.38 -3.69
N TYR A 16 -1.51 0.69 -3.94
CA TYR A 16 -1.07 1.16 -5.26
C TYR A 16 -1.29 0.11 -6.35
N LEU A 17 -0.95 -1.14 -6.04
CA LEU A 17 -1.15 -2.24 -6.97
C LEU A 17 -2.64 -2.44 -7.26
N ALA A 18 -3.50 -2.43 -6.25
CA ALA A 18 -4.95 -2.55 -6.42
C ALA A 18 -5.52 -1.44 -7.32
N ALA A 19 -5.08 -0.20 -7.13
CA ALA A 19 -5.47 0.91 -8.01
C ALA A 19 -5.01 0.69 -9.47
N HIS A 20 -3.79 0.19 -9.68
CA HIS A 20 -3.28 -0.14 -11.02
C HIS A 20 -4.05 -1.29 -11.68
N ILE A 21 -4.34 -2.35 -10.94
CA ILE A 21 -5.13 -3.50 -11.44
C ILE A 21 -6.55 -3.07 -11.81
N ARG A 22 -7.17 -2.21 -11.00
CA ARG A 22 -8.47 -1.60 -11.33
C ARG A 22 -8.41 -0.79 -12.62
N TYR A 23 -7.41 0.07 -12.78
CA TYR A 23 -7.21 0.82 -14.03
C TYR A 23 -7.08 -0.11 -15.24
N LEU A 24 -6.30 -1.19 -15.13
CA LEU A 24 -6.17 -2.19 -16.19
C LEU A 24 -7.49 -2.88 -16.52
N HIS A 25 -8.27 -3.26 -15.50
CA HIS A 25 -9.60 -3.85 -15.64
C HIS A 25 -10.55 -2.94 -16.42
N GLU A 26 -10.67 -1.68 -15.98
CA GLU A 26 -11.53 -0.66 -16.60
C GLU A 26 -11.13 -0.39 -18.07
N ASN A 27 -9.86 -0.58 -18.42
CA ASN A 27 -9.33 -0.43 -19.78
C ASN A 27 -9.30 -1.76 -20.57
N ARG A 28 -10.03 -2.79 -20.13
CA ARG A 28 -10.12 -4.11 -20.80
C ARG A 28 -8.76 -4.81 -21.00
N ARG A 29 -7.84 -4.63 -20.05
CA ARG A 29 -6.51 -5.25 -20.01
C ARG A 29 -6.44 -6.20 -18.81
N PRO A 30 -7.12 -7.37 -18.84
CA PRO A 30 -7.21 -8.25 -17.69
C PRO A 30 -5.82 -8.69 -17.20
N ALA A 31 -5.67 -8.74 -15.88
CA ALA A 31 -4.45 -9.17 -15.23
C ALA A 31 -4.77 -9.96 -13.95
N ALA A 32 -3.96 -10.98 -13.68
CA ALA A 32 -4.02 -11.75 -12.46
C ALA A 32 -3.10 -11.15 -11.40
N VAL A 33 -3.41 -11.46 -10.14
CA VAL A 33 -2.60 -11.06 -8.97
C VAL A 33 -2.36 -12.25 -8.07
N ALA A 34 -1.10 -12.51 -7.72
CA ALA A 34 -0.75 -13.42 -6.63
C ALA A 34 -0.59 -12.62 -5.32
N THR A 35 -1.34 -12.94 -4.27
CA THR A 35 -1.33 -12.19 -3.01
C THR A 35 -1.58 -13.09 -1.79
N ALA A 36 -1.28 -12.58 -0.60
CA ALA A 36 -1.62 -13.25 0.66
C ALA A 36 -3.14 -13.28 0.87
N GLU A 37 -3.65 -14.31 1.54
CA GLU A 37 -5.09 -14.52 1.74
C GLU A 37 -5.81 -13.27 2.30
N ALA A 38 -5.24 -12.66 3.34
CA ALA A 38 -5.78 -11.47 3.98
C ALA A 38 -5.93 -10.25 3.04
N LYS A 39 -5.20 -10.22 1.92
CA LYS A 39 -5.15 -9.10 0.97
C LYS A 39 -5.96 -9.31 -0.29
N ARG A 40 -6.56 -10.50 -0.48
CA ARG A 40 -7.41 -10.81 -1.64
C ARG A 40 -8.56 -9.83 -1.81
N VAL A 41 -9.03 -9.24 -0.70
CA VAL A 41 -10.08 -8.23 -0.66
C VAL A 41 -9.77 -7.01 -1.56
N PHE A 42 -8.50 -6.63 -1.70
CA PHE A 42 -8.12 -5.47 -2.53
C PHE A 42 -8.33 -5.69 -4.03
N TYR A 43 -8.36 -6.95 -4.48
CA TYR A 43 -8.37 -7.29 -5.90
C TYR A 43 -9.69 -7.92 -6.36
N ARG A 44 -10.63 -8.12 -5.44
CA ARG A 44 -11.94 -8.74 -5.74
C ARG A 44 -12.71 -7.85 -6.72
N GLY A 45 -13.11 -8.45 -7.84
CA GLY A 45 -13.87 -7.75 -8.88
C GLY A 45 -13.03 -6.85 -9.80
N THR A 46 -11.70 -6.77 -9.60
CA THR A 46 -10.80 -6.01 -10.47
C THR A 46 -9.75 -6.90 -11.14
N ALA A 47 -9.15 -7.85 -10.42
CA ALA A 47 -8.26 -8.84 -11.04
C ALA A 47 -9.06 -9.88 -11.83
N SER A 48 -8.49 -10.38 -12.93
CA SER A 48 -9.07 -11.51 -13.69
C SER A 48 -8.98 -12.81 -12.91
N GLU A 49 -7.93 -12.95 -12.10
CA GLU A 49 -7.72 -14.09 -11.22
C GLU A 49 -6.90 -13.65 -10.00
N ILE A 50 -7.20 -14.23 -8.84
CA ILE A 50 -6.47 -13.97 -7.58
C ILE A 50 -5.86 -15.29 -7.11
N LEU A 51 -4.54 -15.39 -7.24
CA LEU A 51 -3.75 -16.56 -6.94
C LEU A 51 -3.11 -16.45 -5.54
N PRO A 52 -2.82 -17.57 -4.86
CA PRO A 52 -2.04 -17.55 -3.63
C PRO A 52 -0.57 -17.20 -3.92
N VAL A 53 0.14 -16.64 -2.94
CA VAL A 53 1.61 -16.58 -3.01
C VAL A 53 2.16 -18.01 -2.82
N PRO A 54 3.08 -18.50 -3.66
CA PRO A 54 3.69 -19.82 -3.47
C PRO A 54 4.52 -19.82 -2.17
N PHE A 55 4.06 -20.59 -1.17
CA PHE A 55 4.39 -20.46 0.26
C PHE A 55 5.82 -20.86 0.68
N GLU A 56 6.69 -21.31 -0.22
CA GLU A 56 8.14 -21.50 0.06
C GLU A 56 8.87 -20.18 0.42
N TRP A 57 8.14 -19.06 0.37
CA TRP A 57 8.63 -17.70 0.50
C TRP A 57 8.82 -17.22 1.95
N LYS A 58 7.98 -17.68 2.90
CA LYS A 58 7.94 -17.14 4.28
C LYS A 58 9.20 -17.44 5.10
N GLU A 59 9.76 -18.64 4.97
CA GLU A 59 10.92 -19.06 5.77
C GLU A 59 12.26 -18.63 5.15
N LYS A 60 12.37 -18.64 3.81
CA LYS A 60 13.64 -18.43 3.11
C LYS A 60 14.01 -16.95 2.88
N PHE A 61 13.02 -16.06 2.91
CA PHE A 61 13.18 -14.64 2.56
C PHE A 61 12.58 -13.68 3.60
N GLY A 62 12.36 -14.13 4.84
CA GLY A 62 11.84 -13.27 5.92
C GLY A 62 12.68 -12.03 6.23
N GLY A 63 13.95 -11.98 5.80
CA GLY A 63 14.83 -10.81 5.87
C GLY A 63 14.94 -9.97 4.59
N PHE A 64 14.18 -10.31 3.53
CA PHE A 64 14.12 -9.47 2.34
C PHE A 64 13.21 -8.28 2.59
N PRO A 65 13.64 -7.05 2.28
CA PRO A 65 12.76 -5.90 2.34
C PRO A 65 11.52 -6.16 1.47
N SER A 66 10.38 -6.41 2.10
CA SER A 66 9.05 -6.45 1.48
C SER A 66 8.57 -5.03 1.16
N ASP A 67 9.51 -4.16 0.81
CA ASP A 67 9.34 -2.72 0.73
C ASP A 67 8.65 -2.29 -0.56
N GLY A 68 8.05 -3.23 -1.32
CA GLY A 68 7.40 -3.00 -2.61
C GLY A 68 8.27 -2.23 -3.61
N GLY A 69 9.58 -2.11 -3.34
CA GLY A 69 10.51 -1.30 -4.10
C GLY A 69 10.68 -1.82 -5.51
N HIS A 70 10.37 -3.11 -5.73
CA HIS A 70 10.33 -3.82 -7.03
C HIS A 70 9.55 -3.10 -8.13
N LEU A 71 8.71 -2.14 -7.76
CA LEU A 71 7.89 -1.35 -8.66
C LEU A 71 8.65 -0.21 -9.39
N TYR A 72 9.87 0.22 -8.97
CA TYR A 72 10.50 1.46 -9.51
C TYR A 72 12.02 1.44 -9.67
N ASN A 73 12.61 1.99 -10.73
CA ASN A 73 14.07 2.07 -10.97
C ASN A 73 14.77 3.06 -9.97
N PRO A 74 16.12 3.17 -9.92
CA PRO A 74 17.15 2.44 -10.65
C PRO A 74 17.45 1.04 -10.07
N VAL A 75 17.58 0.04 -10.94
CA VAL A 75 17.93 -1.34 -10.56
C VAL A 75 19.43 -1.43 -10.26
N THR A 76 19.79 -1.51 -8.99
CA THR A 76 21.15 -1.88 -8.60
C THR A 76 21.42 -3.35 -9.01
N ARG A 77 22.70 -3.75 -9.18
CA ARG A 77 23.04 -5.16 -9.48
C ARG A 77 22.49 -6.14 -8.43
N ARG A 78 22.56 -5.75 -7.15
CA ARG A 78 21.95 -6.48 -6.02
C ARG A 78 20.46 -6.67 -6.26
N ARG A 79 19.78 -5.62 -6.71
CA ARG A 79 18.36 -5.64 -6.98
C ARG A 79 17.96 -6.48 -8.19
N ILE A 80 18.75 -6.53 -9.26
CA ILE A 80 18.51 -7.46 -10.39
C ILE A 80 18.53 -8.91 -9.88
N LYS A 81 19.51 -9.24 -9.03
CA LYS A 81 19.63 -10.55 -8.38
C LYS A 81 18.41 -10.82 -7.51
N ASP A 82 18.00 -9.86 -6.69
CA ASP A 82 16.81 -9.95 -5.84
C ASP A 82 15.51 -10.14 -6.66
N HIS A 83 15.37 -9.46 -7.81
CA HIS A 83 14.24 -9.65 -8.73
C HIS A 83 14.19 -11.04 -9.33
N GLN A 84 15.34 -11.61 -9.72
CA GLN A 84 15.40 -12.98 -10.22
C GLN A 84 14.98 -13.96 -9.12
N ILE A 85 15.53 -13.79 -7.91
CA ILE A 85 15.19 -14.59 -6.72
C ILE A 85 13.69 -14.53 -6.42
N LEU A 86 13.06 -13.35 -6.51
CA LEU A 86 11.66 -13.17 -6.18
C LEU A 86 10.70 -13.63 -7.27
N SER A 87 11.03 -13.46 -8.54
CA SER A 87 10.13 -13.77 -9.66
C SER A 87 10.17 -15.23 -10.09
N GLU A 88 11.28 -15.94 -9.84
CA GLU A 88 11.44 -17.33 -10.23
C GLU A 88 10.43 -18.29 -9.56
N PRO A 89 10.13 -18.19 -8.25
CA PRO A 89 9.07 -19.00 -7.63
C PRO A 89 7.70 -18.80 -8.29
N PHE A 90 7.34 -17.56 -8.64
CA PHE A 90 6.08 -17.30 -9.34
C PHE A 90 6.09 -17.86 -10.77
N ARG A 91 7.22 -17.77 -11.51
CA ARG A 91 7.33 -18.39 -12.84
C ARG A 91 7.20 -19.91 -12.78
N LYS A 92 7.77 -20.55 -11.75
CA LYS A 92 7.68 -22.01 -11.53
C LYS A 92 6.26 -22.44 -11.15
N ALA A 93 5.63 -21.72 -10.22
CA ALA A 93 4.29 -22.02 -9.77
C ALA A 93 3.21 -21.72 -10.84
N TYR A 94 3.45 -20.72 -11.68
CA TYR A 94 2.48 -20.18 -12.63
C TYR A 94 3.05 -20.06 -14.06
N PRO A 95 3.44 -21.17 -14.71
CA PRO A 95 4.10 -21.15 -16.02
C PRO A 95 3.21 -20.61 -17.16
N GLY A 96 1.88 -20.58 -16.98
CA GLY A 96 0.93 -20.01 -17.94
C GLY A 96 0.87 -18.47 -17.94
N TYR A 97 1.61 -17.83 -17.05
CA TYR A 97 1.55 -16.39 -16.82
C TYR A 97 2.83 -15.65 -17.21
N ASP A 98 2.66 -14.45 -17.75
CA ASP A 98 3.74 -13.48 -17.91
C ASP A 98 3.93 -12.73 -16.58
N VAL A 99 4.89 -13.21 -15.76
CA VAL A 99 5.18 -12.63 -14.44
C VAL A 99 5.75 -11.22 -14.62
N VAL A 100 4.94 -10.22 -14.22
CA VAL A 100 5.29 -8.82 -14.34
C VAL A 100 6.30 -8.47 -13.25
N THR A 101 7.56 -8.37 -13.68
CA THR A 101 8.69 -7.96 -12.83
C THR A 101 9.05 -6.50 -12.98
N ARG A 102 8.43 -5.81 -13.95
CA ARG A 102 8.61 -4.39 -14.23
C ARG A 102 7.25 -3.75 -14.40
N TYR A 103 6.93 -2.87 -13.47
CA TYR A 103 5.80 -1.98 -13.55
C TYR A 103 6.30 -0.75 -14.31
N GLY A 104 5.50 -0.19 -15.22
CA GLY A 104 5.97 0.83 -16.16
C GLY A 104 6.69 2.01 -15.47
N THR A 105 7.58 2.68 -16.20
CA THR A 105 8.27 3.89 -15.75
C THR A 105 7.27 4.98 -15.37
N PHE A 106 7.19 5.31 -14.08
CA PHE A 106 6.55 6.53 -13.62
C PHE A 106 7.60 7.64 -13.63
N PRO A 107 7.38 8.80 -14.29
CA PRO A 107 8.41 9.83 -14.51
C PRO A 107 9.05 10.49 -13.27
N ASN A 108 8.84 10.00 -12.02
CA ASN A 108 9.36 10.61 -10.79
C ASN A 108 9.46 9.60 -9.63
N GLU A 109 10.57 8.86 -9.57
CA GLU A 109 10.85 7.74 -8.66
C GLU A 109 11.22 8.18 -7.22
N ARG A 110 10.98 7.31 -6.21
CA ARG A 110 11.49 7.47 -4.83
C ARG A 110 11.73 6.13 -4.12
N THR A 111 12.75 6.10 -3.26
CA THR A 111 13.02 5.05 -2.26
C THR A 111 12.07 5.21 -1.06
N PHE A 112 11.47 4.10 -0.63
CA PHE A 112 10.66 4.03 0.60
C PHE A 112 11.43 3.24 1.66
N ALA A 113 11.42 3.72 2.89
CA ALA A 113 11.82 2.95 4.05
C ALA A 113 10.55 2.35 4.69
N PRO A 114 10.64 1.14 5.29
CA PRO A 114 9.56 0.61 6.13
C PRO A 114 9.14 1.65 7.17
N TYR A 115 7.84 1.76 7.42
CA TYR A 115 7.36 2.52 8.56
C TYR A 115 7.83 1.82 9.83
N ASN A 116 8.54 2.54 10.71
CA ASN A 116 8.78 2.06 12.07
C ASN A 116 7.43 2.06 12.79
N HIS A 117 6.96 0.88 13.18
CA HIS A 117 5.78 0.71 14.02
C HIS A 117 6.27 0.25 15.40
N SER A 118 5.86 0.94 16.47
CA SER A 118 6.09 0.47 17.84
C SER A 118 4.98 -0.51 18.25
N GLU A 119 5.30 -1.47 19.13
CA GLU A 119 4.31 -2.40 19.71
C GLU A 119 3.18 -1.63 20.41
N GLU A 120 3.51 -0.52 21.09
CA GLU A 120 2.56 0.39 21.73
C GLU A 120 1.57 1.01 20.73
N ALA A 121 2.05 1.43 19.56
CA ALA A 121 1.18 1.97 18.51
C ALA A 121 0.24 0.90 17.95
N GLU A 122 0.72 -0.32 17.78
CA GLU A 122 -0.08 -1.45 17.31
C GLU A 122 -1.17 -1.82 18.33
N GLU A 123 -0.81 -1.90 19.61
CA GLU A 123 -1.74 -2.16 20.71
C GLU A 123 -2.83 -1.08 20.81
N PHE A 124 -2.44 0.20 20.76
CA PHE A 124 -3.41 1.29 20.77
C PHE A 124 -4.39 1.21 19.59
N VAL A 125 -3.90 0.97 18.38
CA VAL A 125 -4.76 0.84 17.19
C VAL A 125 -5.70 -0.35 17.35
N ARG A 126 -5.18 -1.48 17.85
CA ARG A 126 -5.97 -2.68 18.11
C ARG A 126 -7.10 -2.39 19.10
N GLU A 127 -6.80 -1.78 20.24
CA GLU A 127 -7.80 -1.42 21.27
C GLU A 127 -8.82 -0.40 20.75
N THR A 128 -8.35 0.63 20.03
CA THR A 128 -9.20 1.72 19.53
C THR A 128 -10.23 1.24 18.52
N PHE A 129 -9.85 0.28 17.66
CA PHE A 129 -10.68 -0.16 16.54
C PHE A 129 -11.29 -1.56 16.73
N GLN A 130 -11.07 -2.22 17.87
CA GLN A 130 -11.55 -3.60 18.10
C GLN A 130 -13.06 -3.78 17.93
N GLN A 131 -13.84 -2.73 18.21
CA GLN A 131 -15.30 -2.74 18.11
C GLN A 131 -15.88 -1.59 17.26
N ARG A 132 -15.02 -0.87 16.53
CA ARG A 132 -15.42 0.30 15.74
C ARG A 132 -15.12 0.09 14.27
N LYS A 133 -16.10 0.38 13.41
CA LYS A 133 -15.83 0.46 11.97
C LYS A 133 -15.02 1.73 11.72
N ALA A 134 -13.93 1.62 10.97
CA ALA A 134 -13.03 2.73 10.70
C ALA A 134 -12.86 2.97 9.19
N ILE A 135 -12.77 4.23 8.82
CA ILE A 135 -12.31 4.68 7.51
C ILE A 135 -10.92 5.26 7.71
N LEU A 136 -9.92 4.61 7.13
CA LEU A 136 -8.52 5.02 7.26
C LEU A 136 -8.18 6.02 6.16
N ILE A 137 -7.66 7.18 6.53
CA ILE A 137 -7.11 8.16 5.60
C ILE A 137 -5.62 8.37 5.85
N PHE A 138 -4.87 8.63 4.78
CA PHE A 138 -3.41 8.72 4.81
C PHE A 138 -2.98 10.08 4.25
N PRO A 139 -3.15 11.18 5.02
CA PRO A 139 -3.06 12.54 4.49
C PRO A 139 -1.62 12.94 4.19
N ARG A 140 -1.14 12.59 3.00
CA ARG A 140 0.23 12.88 2.56
C ARG A 140 0.39 14.31 2.07
N HIS A 141 1.27 15.06 2.72
CA HIS A 141 1.76 16.36 2.24
C HIS A 141 3.27 16.47 2.46
N ARG A 142 4.04 16.37 1.38
CA ARG A 142 5.50 16.49 1.39
C ARG A 142 6.00 17.89 1.05
N GLY A 143 6.80 18.50 1.92
CA GLY A 143 7.51 19.77 1.64
C GLY A 143 8.59 19.71 0.54
N SER A 144 8.98 18.50 0.10
CA SER A 144 10.02 18.26 -0.94
C SER A 144 9.62 18.74 -2.36
N LYS A 145 10.55 18.65 -3.34
CA LYS A 145 10.40 18.96 -4.80
C LYS A 145 9.21 18.35 -5.58
N PHE A 146 8.30 17.68 -4.89
CA PHE A 146 7.17 16.93 -5.43
C PHE A 146 5.83 17.45 -4.88
N LYS A 147 5.77 18.72 -4.47
CA LYS A 147 4.56 19.38 -3.95
C LYS A 147 3.34 19.20 -4.87
N GLY A 148 3.56 19.11 -6.18
CA GLY A 148 2.49 18.97 -7.19
C GLY A 148 1.72 17.64 -7.17
N ARG A 149 2.17 16.63 -6.42
CA ARG A 149 1.42 15.37 -6.20
C ARG A 149 0.74 15.30 -4.84
N ASN A 150 0.95 16.31 -4.00
CA ASN A 150 0.30 16.36 -2.71
C ASN A 150 -1.07 16.99 -2.90
N ILE A 151 -2.08 16.34 -2.33
CA ILE A 151 -3.33 17.03 -2.03
C ILE A 151 -2.99 18.10 -0.97
N PRO A 152 -3.30 19.39 -1.20
CA PRO A 152 -3.08 20.41 -0.19
C PRO A 152 -3.83 20.06 1.10
N ARG A 153 -3.27 20.45 2.25
CA ARG A 153 -3.86 20.19 3.58
C ARG A 153 -5.36 20.47 3.63
N ARG A 154 -5.79 21.62 3.11
CA ARG A 154 -7.20 22.02 3.05
C ARG A 154 -8.10 20.99 2.36
N TYR A 155 -7.63 20.35 1.29
CA TYR A 155 -8.43 19.32 0.61
C TYR A 155 -8.49 18.02 1.41
N TRP A 156 -7.44 17.67 2.14
CA TRP A 156 -7.51 16.56 3.08
C TRP A 156 -8.49 16.83 4.22
N GLU A 157 -8.53 18.06 4.74
CA GLU A 157 -9.52 18.48 5.72
C GLU A 157 -10.94 18.40 5.15
N ILE A 158 -11.17 18.87 3.91
CA ILE A 158 -12.47 18.72 3.22
C ILE A 158 -12.85 17.24 3.04
N ILE A 159 -11.91 16.39 2.61
CA ILE A 159 -12.16 14.95 2.42
C ILE A 159 -12.52 14.30 3.76
N ALA A 160 -11.75 14.56 4.81
CA ALA A 160 -12.00 14.02 6.13
C ALA A 160 -13.35 14.48 6.68
N ASP A 161 -13.67 15.77 6.57
CA ASP A 161 -14.94 16.34 7.00
C ASP A 161 -16.13 15.69 6.27
N ALA A 162 -16.04 15.58 4.94
CA ALA A 162 -17.08 14.95 4.13
C ALA A 162 -17.23 13.44 4.43
N LEU A 163 -16.14 12.73 4.73
CA LEU A 163 -16.22 11.33 5.15
C LEU A 163 -16.90 11.20 6.51
N CYS A 164 -16.60 12.11 7.45
CA CYS A 164 -17.24 12.13 8.76
C CYS A 164 -18.75 12.39 8.65
N GLU A 165 -19.17 13.33 7.79
CA GLU A 165 -20.59 13.62 7.55
C GLU A 165 -21.32 12.45 6.87
N ARG A 166 -20.66 11.81 5.90
CA ARG A 166 -21.27 10.74 5.11
C ARG A 166 -21.37 9.42 5.87
N PHE A 167 -20.46 9.18 6.82
CA PHE A 167 -20.36 7.95 7.59
C PHE A 167 -20.28 8.27 9.10
N PRO A 168 -21.34 8.84 9.69
CA PRO A 168 -21.35 9.28 11.08
C PRO A 168 -21.12 8.14 12.09
N GLU A 169 -21.45 6.91 11.71
CA GLU A 169 -21.26 5.69 12.50
C GLU A 169 -19.84 5.13 12.44
N ASN A 170 -19.02 5.60 11.50
CA ASN A 170 -17.63 5.18 11.33
C ASN A 170 -16.69 6.19 11.99
N THR A 171 -15.60 5.69 12.58
CA THR A 171 -14.46 6.53 12.93
C THR A 171 -13.64 6.83 11.68
N VAL A 172 -13.44 8.11 11.35
CA VAL A 172 -12.52 8.51 10.28
C VAL A 172 -11.17 8.80 10.92
N ALA A 173 -10.18 7.95 10.64
CA ALA A 173 -8.89 7.99 11.32
C ALA A 173 -7.75 8.35 10.34
N ALA A 174 -7.03 9.43 10.62
CA ALA A 174 -5.86 9.85 9.86
C ALA A 174 -4.59 9.19 10.38
N PHE A 175 -3.84 8.52 9.50
CA PHE A 175 -2.61 7.80 9.84
C PHE A 175 -1.40 8.32 9.05
N GLY A 176 -0.23 8.21 9.67
CA GLY A 176 1.04 8.53 9.03
C GLY A 176 2.15 8.85 10.03
N SER A 177 3.38 8.95 9.55
CA SER A 177 4.53 9.44 10.31
C SER A 177 4.73 10.94 10.04
N ARG A 178 5.04 11.77 11.04
CA ARG A 178 5.42 13.18 10.80
C ARG A 178 6.71 13.23 9.98
N ASN A 179 7.62 12.29 10.21
CA ASN A 179 8.86 12.12 9.44
C ASN A 179 8.61 11.62 8.01
N GLY A 180 7.53 10.85 7.80
CA GLY A 180 7.12 10.27 6.51
C GLY A 180 6.39 11.22 5.55
N ALA A 181 6.28 12.50 5.93
CA ALA A 181 5.61 13.57 5.19
C ALA A 181 4.08 13.44 5.09
N TYR A 182 3.47 13.20 6.25
CA TYR A 182 2.03 13.21 6.49
C TYR A 182 1.62 14.49 7.23
N THR A 183 0.37 14.88 7.04
CA THR A 183 -0.16 16.15 7.53
C THR A 183 -1.08 15.89 8.69
N ASP A 184 -0.80 16.55 9.79
CA ASP A 184 -1.77 16.74 10.86
C ASP A 184 -2.95 17.58 10.32
N LEU A 185 -4.17 17.03 10.40
CA LEU A 185 -5.39 17.71 9.96
C LEU A 185 -6.16 18.24 11.15
N SER A 186 -6.70 19.45 11.02
CA SER A 186 -7.54 20.06 12.05
C SER A 186 -9.01 19.93 11.67
N VAL A 187 -9.60 18.76 11.92
CA VAL A 187 -11.03 18.47 11.67
C VAL A 187 -11.74 18.36 13.02
N SER A 188 -12.82 19.12 13.20
CA SER A 188 -13.53 19.26 14.48
C SER A 188 -14.73 18.32 14.63
N ARG A 189 -14.76 17.21 13.89
CA ARG A 189 -15.87 16.24 13.94
C ARG A 189 -15.66 15.24 15.07
N GLU A 190 -16.73 14.88 15.77
CA GLU A 190 -16.68 13.96 16.91
C GLU A 190 -16.19 12.56 16.54
N ASN A 191 -16.51 12.09 15.32
CA ASN A 191 -16.07 10.80 14.79
C ASN A 191 -14.73 10.87 14.02
N TYR A 192 -14.02 12.00 14.06
CA TYR A 192 -12.70 12.14 13.48
C TYR A 192 -11.60 11.85 14.52
N MET A 193 -10.56 11.13 14.11
CA MET A 193 -9.39 10.85 14.94
C MET A 193 -8.11 11.12 14.18
N ASN A 194 -7.21 11.90 14.77
CA ASN A 194 -5.90 12.15 14.18
C ASN A 194 -4.83 11.33 14.88
N LEU A 195 -4.25 10.37 14.15
CA LEU A 195 -3.21 9.47 14.60
C LEU A 195 -1.88 9.71 13.86
N VAL A 196 -1.75 10.85 13.15
CA VAL A 196 -0.51 11.21 12.46
C VAL A 196 0.59 11.52 13.47
N GLY A 197 1.71 10.80 13.35
CA GLY A 197 2.88 10.91 14.22
C GLY A 197 2.81 10.06 15.48
N ARG A 198 1.73 9.31 15.68
CA ARG A 198 1.59 8.44 16.86
C ARG A 198 2.63 7.32 16.93
N ASN A 199 3.13 6.90 15.77
CA ASN A 199 4.11 5.83 15.64
C ASN A 199 5.53 6.37 15.43
N ASP A 200 5.71 7.70 15.48
CA ASP A 200 7.06 8.26 15.42
C ASP A 200 7.75 7.87 16.72
N ALA A 201 8.68 6.92 16.65
CA ALA A 201 9.56 6.60 17.77
C ALA A 201 10.19 7.92 18.28
N VAL A 202 10.13 8.11 19.60
CA VAL A 202 10.95 9.12 20.29
C VAL A 202 12.42 8.80 20.08
#